data_AF-A0A7W1QLI7-F1
#
_entry.id   AF-A0A7W1QLI7-F1
#
_cell.length_a   1.000
_cell.length_b   1.000
_cell.length_c   1.000
_cell.angle_alpha   90.00
_cell.angle_beta   90.00
_cell.angle_gamma   90.00
#
_symmetry.space_group_name_H-M   'P 1'
#
loop_
_entity.id
_entity.type
_entity.pdbx_description
1 polymer ?
#
loop_
_entity_poly.entity_id
_entity_poly.type
_entity_poly.pdbx_seq_one_letter_code
_entity_poly.pdbx_strand_id
1 'polypeptide(L)'
;IESGAVTAGLDPHRIAVLYFQNDGGGDSLRYLADGLTEGLIGELDQVQGLDVISKGGVAPYRGDSVSRDSVARALRAGTLVTGEIEQRTGRLRATVRLVDGGSGAEFGRASFEQPAGNLLGVQDTLKQKVAELVRERLGEEIRLRGQRNRTQSPRAWSLVQQAGLRRKVAEAAAEKADSATILREFQDADSLLARAEAYDESWVEPIIGRASIAYRQSRLAGDEPVSAGRWIDRGIKHVERALRLAPQNPDALELRGNLRYWRWLLSLEPEPGQARNLLKSAQADLETAVRIAPQQAGAWATLSHLYYQTGNLVDVKLAARRAYEEDAYLSNADVVLSRLFYSSYDLAQFSDAVHWCGAAQLRFPENPKSVECQLYLLTTRVLEPDVARAWQLADSLVKLVSEPEREYQRLNSHMMVAATIARAGLADSARHVAERSRGRPEIDPTRDLLYAEGFVRTLLGDREDAIRALKVYLTANPEKRAAFAEEPTWWFRGLQDDARFRELVGTAQ
;
A
#
# COMPACT_ATOMS: atom_id res chain seq x y z
N ILE A 1 -42.44 35.00 7.20
CA ILE A 1 -41.44 34.50 6.22
C ILE A 1 -40.15 34.33 7.00
N GLU A 2 -40.00 33.19 7.66
CA GLU A 2 -38.77 32.80 8.36
C GLU A 2 -37.93 32.01 7.36
N SER A 3 -36.82 32.58 6.91
CA SER A 3 -35.78 31.85 6.19
C SER A 3 -34.94 31.10 7.20
N GLY A 4 -35.23 29.82 7.39
CA GLY A 4 -34.35 28.88 8.09
C GLY A 4 -33.02 28.80 7.34
N ALA A 5 -32.00 29.48 7.85
CA ALA A 5 -30.63 29.30 7.43
C ALA A 5 -30.22 27.86 7.75
N VAL A 6 -30.14 27.03 6.72
CA VAL A 6 -29.39 25.77 6.77
C VAL A 6 -27.96 26.19 7.12
N THR A 7 -27.52 25.93 8.36
CA THR A 7 -26.12 26.11 8.75
C THR A 7 -25.30 25.23 7.83
N ALA A 8 -24.62 25.84 6.85
CA ALA A 8 -23.60 25.17 6.07
C ALA A 8 -22.59 24.59 7.08
N GLY A 9 -22.54 23.26 7.16
CA GLY A 9 -21.63 22.56 8.07
C GLY A 9 -20.18 22.92 7.76
N LEU A 10 -19.33 22.88 8.79
CA LEU A 10 -17.89 23.05 8.61
C LEU A 10 -17.34 21.93 7.71
N ASP A 11 -16.44 22.27 6.79
CA ASP A 11 -15.88 21.30 5.83
C ASP A 11 -15.01 20.28 6.58
N PRO A 12 -15.35 18.98 6.57
CA PRO A 12 -14.57 17.95 7.27
C PRO A 12 -13.14 17.80 6.73
N HIS A 13 -12.86 18.26 5.50
CA HIS A 13 -11.52 18.26 4.92
C HIS A 13 -10.64 19.39 5.45
N ARG A 14 -11.23 20.40 6.10
CA ARG A 14 -10.50 21.49 6.74
C ARG A 14 -10.11 21.09 8.16
N ILE A 15 -8.82 20.85 8.39
CA ILE A 15 -8.27 20.22 9.60
C ILE A 15 -7.51 21.25 10.43
N ALA A 16 -7.79 21.32 11.73
CA ALA A 16 -6.93 22.01 12.69
C ALA A 16 -6.25 21.01 13.63
N VAL A 17 -4.92 20.97 13.62
CA VAL A 17 -4.14 20.23 14.61
C VAL A 17 -3.81 21.18 15.76
N LEU A 18 -4.48 21.00 16.90
CA LEU A 18 -4.22 21.82 18.08
C LEU A 18 -2.96 21.33 18.79
N TYR A 19 -2.24 22.28 19.39
CA TYR A 19 -1.04 21.96 20.16
C TYR A 19 -1.32 20.95 21.25
N PHE A 20 -0.57 19.86 21.23
CA PHE A 20 -0.75 18.74 22.14
C PHE A 20 -0.49 19.20 23.57
N GLN A 21 -1.36 18.77 24.48
CA GLN A 21 -1.21 19.03 25.90
C GLN A 21 -0.05 18.20 26.45
N ASN A 22 0.59 18.70 27.49
CA ASN A 22 1.54 17.94 28.28
C ASN A 22 1.04 17.94 29.72
N ASP A 23 0.88 16.75 30.31
CA ASP A 23 0.36 16.64 31.67
C ASP A 23 1.53 16.48 32.63
N GLY A 24 1.86 17.56 33.36
CA GLY A 24 2.87 17.56 34.43
C GLY A 24 4.34 17.38 34.01
N GLY A 25 4.67 17.48 32.72
CA GLY A 25 6.06 17.37 32.23
C GLY A 25 6.81 18.70 32.19
N GLY A 26 8.10 18.69 32.53
CA GLY A 26 8.98 19.85 32.36
C GLY A 26 9.16 20.26 30.89
N ASP A 27 9.98 21.28 30.64
CA ASP A 27 10.15 21.90 29.31
C ASP A 27 10.41 20.91 28.16
N SER A 28 11.11 19.80 28.42
CA SER A 28 11.38 18.76 27.44
C SER A 28 10.11 18.11 26.86
N LEU A 29 9.07 17.90 27.67
CA LEU A 29 7.81 17.29 27.21
C LEU A 29 7.00 18.28 26.38
N ARG A 30 7.10 19.58 26.70
CA ARG A 30 6.50 20.66 25.91
C ARG A 30 7.13 20.78 24.53
N TYR A 31 8.46 20.71 24.43
CA TYR A 31 9.14 20.68 23.13
C TYR A 31 8.72 19.48 22.27
N LEU A 32 8.57 18.31 22.91
CA LEU A 32 8.08 17.12 22.21
C LEU A 32 6.64 17.28 21.71
N ALA A 33 5.74 17.83 22.54
CA ALA A 33 4.35 18.06 22.18
C ALA A 33 4.20 19.09 21.05
N ASP A 34 4.95 20.19 21.11
CA ASP A 34 4.98 21.20 20.07
C ASP A 34 5.54 20.65 18.76
N GLY A 35 6.67 19.95 18.82
CA GLY A 35 7.28 19.38 17.64
C GLY A 35 6.45 18.24 17.04
N LEU A 36 5.71 17.48 17.84
CA LEU A 36 4.75 16.49 17.34
C LEU A 36 3.58 17.16 16.62
N THR A 37 3.05 18.26 17.18
CA THR A 37 1.98 19.06 16.57
C THR A 37 2.43 19.63 15.22
N GLU A 38 3.56 20.34 15.20
CA GLU A 38 4.07 20.99 13.99
C GLU A 38 4.49 19.98 12.92
N GLY A 39 5.09 18.86 13.35
CA GLY A 39 5.38 17.74 12.46
C GLY A 39 4.12 17.14 11.85
N LEU A 40 3.07 16.93 12.64
CA LEU A 40 1.80 16.40 12.16
C LEU A 40 1.10 17.35 11.18
N ILE A 41 1.14 18.66 11.41
CA ILE A 41 0.67 19.65 10.45
C ILE A 41 1.40 19.46 9.11
N GLY A 42 2.73 19.37 9.14
CA GLY A 42 3.53 19.19 7.92
C GLY A 42 3.24 17.89 7.16
N GLU A 43 3.00 16.78 7.87
CA GLU A 43 2.66 15.49 7.25
C GLU A 43 1.24 15.49 6.64
N LEU A 44 0.27 16.09 7.33
CA LEU A 44 -1.12 16.16 6.83
C LEU A 44 -1.28 17.16 5.69
N ASP A 45 -0.49 18.23 5.66
CA ASP A 45 -0.51 19.25 4.59
C ASP A 45 -0.03 18.70 3.24
N GLN A 46 0.71 17.58 3.24
CA GLN A 46 1.14 16.89 2.02
C GLN A 46 0.03 16.04 1.37
N VAL A 47 -1.12 15.89 2.03
CA VAL A 47 -2.22 15.06 1.54
C VAL A 47 -3.08 15.87 0.58
N GLN A 48 -3.21 15.37 -0.65
CA GLN A 48 -4.15 15.98 -1.59
C GLN A 48 -5.58 15.79 -1.08
N GLY A 49 -6.34 16.89 -1.06
CA GLY A 49 -7.73 16.90 -0.59
C GLY A 49 -7.93 17.22 0.89
N LEU A 50 -6.87 17.46 1.68
CA LEU A 50 -6.97 18.07 3.00
C LEU A 50 -6.57 19.55 2.95
N ASP A 51 -7.28 20.39 3.72
CA ASP A 51 -6.96 21.80 3.94
C ASP A 51 -6.50 21.96 5.41
N VAL A 52 -5.19 21.87 5.64
CA VAL A 52 -4.63 21.86 6.99
C VAL A 52 -4.28 23.27 7.42
N ILE A 53 -4.80 23.68 8.58
CA ILE A 53 -4.50 25.00 9.13
C ILE A 53 -3.06 25.04 9.60
N SER A 54 -2.30 25.99 9.07
CA SER A 54 -0.90 26.20 9.40
C SER A 54 -0.65 26.38 10.90
N LYS A 55 0.59 26.09 11.32
CA LYS A 55 1.03 26.27 12.72
C LYS A 55 0.75 27.66 13.28
N GLY A 56 0.89 28.70 12.47
CA GLY A 56 0.61 30.08 12.87
C GLY A 56 -0.88 30.35 13.09
N GLY A 57 -1.76 29.62 12.39
CA GLY A 57 -3.21 29.73 12.54
C GLY A 57 -3.73 29.05 13.81
N VAL A 58 -3.13 27.95 14.23
CA VAL A 58 -3.53 27.22 15.46
C VAL A 58 -2.82 27.73 16.73
N ALA A 59 -1.65 28.38 16.60
CA ALA A 59 -0.87 28.88 17.73
C ALA A 59 -1.63 29.80 18.72
N PRO A 60 -2.56 30.68 18.29
CA PRO A 60 -3.36 31.50 19.21
C PRO A 60 -4.29 30.69 20.12
N TYR A 61 -4.58 29.43 19.78
CA TYR A 61 -5.49 28.55 20.51
C TYR A 61 -4.77 27.55 21.42
N ARG A 62 -3.54 27.88 21.86
CA ARG A 62 -2.79 27.08 22.84
C ARG A 62 -3.48 27.13 24.23
N GLY A 63 -3.66 25.97 24.86
CA GLY A 63 -4.17 25.82 26.24
C GLY A 63 -5.67 25.50 26.36
N ASP A 64 -6.16 25.41 27.60
CA ASP A 64 -7.51 24.91 27.94
C ASP A 64 -8.62 25.97 28.01
N SER A 65 -8.32 27.23 27.68
CA SER A 65 -9.24 28.34 27.96
C SER A 65 -10.38 28.52 26.95
N VAL A 66 -10.33 27.84 25.79
CA VAL A 66 -11.32 27.97 24.72
C VAL A 66 -11.93 26.61 24.40
N SER A 67 -13.26 26.52 24.40
CA SER A 67 -13.95 25.28 24.03
C SER A 67 -13.64 24.89 22.59
N ARG A 68 -13.47 23.58 22.35
CA ARG A 68 -13.09 23.02 21.05
C ARG A 68 -14.03 23.48 19.93
N ASP A 69 -15.34 23.49 20.18
CA ASP A 69 -16.33 23.95 19.20
C ASP A 69 -16.14 25.42 18.79
N SER A 70 -15.68 26.26 19.72
CA SER A 70 -15.38 27.67 19.44
C SER A 70 -14.11 27.80 18.60
N VAL A 71 -13.09 26.98 18.90
CA VAL A 71 -11.87 26.89 18.07
C VAL A 71 -12.21 26.42 16.66
N ALA A 72 -13.01 25.36 16.51
CA ALA A 72 -13.46 24.84 15.22
C ALA A 72 -14.17 25.91 14.38
N ARG A 73 -15.12 26.65 14.96
CA ARG A 73 -15.83 27.73 14.26
C ARG A 73 -14.90 28.88 13.89
N ALA A 74 -14.01 29.28 14.79
CA ALA A 74 -13.08 30.39 14.53
C ALA A 74 -12.09 30.05 13.41
N LEU A 75 -11.63 28.80 13.37
CA LEU A 75 -10.74 28.28 12.34
C LEU A 75 -11.45 27.80 11.06
N ARG A 76 -12.79 27.72 11.12
CA ARG A 76 -13.66 27.07 10.13
C ARG A 76 -13.28 25.62 9.85
N ALA A 77 -12.72 24.93 10.84
CA ALA A 77 -12.26 23.54 10.71
C ALA A 77 -13.40 22.56 10.98
N GLY A 78 -13.74 21.69 10.02
CA GLY A 78 -14.71 20.62 10.24
C GLY A 78 -14.16 19.45 11.06
N THR A 79 -12.83 19.38 11.20
CA THR A 79 -12.16 18.41 12.05
C THR A 79 -11.10 19.08 12.92
N LEU A 80 -11.10 18.75 14.21
CA LEU A 80 -10.00 19.06 15.12
C LEU A 80 -9.22 17.80 15.49
N VAL A 81 -7.90 17.86 15.39
CA VAL A 81 -6.97 16.87 15.95
C VAL A 81 -6.45 17.46 17.25
N THR A 82 -6.68 16.76 18.35
CA THR A 82 -6.18 17.14 19.68
C THR A 82 -5.36 16.00 20.24
N GLY A 83 -4.45 16.30 21.15
CA GLY A 83 -3.65 15.26 21.76
C GLY A 83 -3.03 15.66 23.07
N GLU A 84 -2.45 14.68 23.73
CA GLU A 84 -1.86 14.78 25.04
C GLU A 84 -0.64 13.86 25.09
N ILE A 85 0.46 14.34 25.67
CA ILE A 85 1.67 13.57 25.92
C ILE A 85 1.85 13.44 27.43
N GLU A 86 1.97 12.19 27.87
CA GLU A 86 2.23 11.80 29.25
C GLU A 86 3.59 11.09 29.31
N GLN A 87 4.37 11.34 30.37
CA GLN A 87 5.52 10.49 30.69
C GLN A 87 5.17 9.57 31.86
N ARG A 88 5.34 8.25 31.66
CA ARG A 88 5.22 7.21 32.69
C ARG A 88 6.57 6.53 32.84
N THR A 89 6.82 5.84 33.95
CA THR A 89 8.15 5.27 34.29
C THR A 89 8.85 4.59 33.11
N GLY A 90 9.84 5.28 32.50
CA GLY A 90 10.60 4.80 31.35
C GLY A 90 9.89 4.81 29.97
N ARG A 91 8.64 5.29 29.88
CA ARG A 91 7.82 5.32 28.66
C ARG A 91 7.15 6.67 28.43
N LEU A 92 7.00 7.05 27.18
CA LEU A 92 6.16 8.16 26.73
C LEU A 92 4.88 7.60 26.15
N ARG A 93 3.74 8.19 26.53
CA ARG A 93 2.44 7.90 25.98
C ARG A 93 1.90 9.12 25.26
N ALA A 94 1.59 8.99 23.98
CA ALA A 94 0.88 10.02 23.22
C ALA A 94 -0.56 9.55 22.98
N THR A 95 -1.54 10.32 23.45
CA THR A 95 -2.96 10.09 23.18
C THR A 95 -3.45 11.10 22.15
N VAL A 96 -4.08 10.63 21.08
CA VAL A 96 -4.63 11.46 20.00
C VAL A 96 -6.13 11.28 19.96
N ARG A 97 -6.84 12.38 19.75
CA ARG A 97 -8.31 12.47 19.70
C ARG A 97 -8.72 13.26 18.45
N LEU A 98 -9.65 12.71 17.70
CA LEU A 98 -10.26 13.31 16.52
C LEU A 98 -11.67 13.76 16.88
N VAL A 99 -11.94 15.04 16.66
CA VAL A 99 -13.16 15.70 17.10
C VAL A 99 -13.82 16.35 15.90
N ASP A 100 -15.13 16.14 15.77
CA ASP A 100 -15.95 16.82 14.78
C ASP A 100 -16.11 18.30 15.16
N GLY A 101 -15.73 19.21 14.27
CA GLY A 101 -15.77 20.65 14.54
C GLY A 101 -17.20 21.21 14.63
N GLY A 102 -18.18 20.54 14.01
CA GLY A 102 -19.57 20.98 14.03
C GLY A 102 -20.29 20.65 15.35
N SER A 103 -20.13 19.43 15.83
CA SER A 103 -20.83 18.88 17.01
C SER A 103 -19.99 18.78 18.27
N GLY A 104 -18.67 18.89 18.18
CA GLY A 104 -17.74 18.68 19.30
C GLY A 104 -17.56 17.21 19.68
N ALA A 105 -18.19 16.27 18.95
CA ALA A 105 -18.12 14.85 19.27
C ALA A 105 -16.76 14.24 18.90
N GLU A 106 -16.18 13.46 19.81
CA GLU A 106 -15.02 12.62 19.52
C GLU A 106 -15.44 11.42 18.66
N PHE A 107 -14.85 11.28 17.48
CA PHE A 107 -15.11 10.15 16.57
C PHE A 107 -13.91 9.21 16.41
N GLY A 108 -12.76 9.58 16.96
CA GLY A 108 -11.56 8.76 16.95
C GLY A 108 -10.66 9.02 18.15
N ARG A 109 -10.06 7.96 18.67
CA ARG A 109 -9.05 8.03 19.72
C ARG A 109 -8.03 6.91 19.56
N ALA A 110 -6.76 7.22 19.78
CA ALA A 110 -5.71 6.22 19.93
C ALA A 110 -4.68 6.66 20.95
N SER A 111 -3.93 5.68 21.46
CA SER A 111 -2.79 5.90 22.33
C SER A 111 -1.59 5.11 21.80
N PHE A 112 -0.42 5.75 21.82
CA PHE A 112 0.85 5.18 21.40
C PHE A 112 1.82 5.22 22.57
N GLU A 113 2.47 4.10 22.86
CA GLU A 113 3.52 4.03 23.88
C GLU A 113 4.89 3.81 23.23
N GLN A 114 5.90 4.53 23.70
CA GLN A 114 7.28 4.41 23.24
C GLN A 114 8.27 4.47 24.41
N PRO A 115 9.40 3.75 24.36
CA PRO A 115 10.48 3.90 25.35
C PRO A 115 11.00 5.34 25.37
N ALA A 116 11.16 5.95 26.55
CA ALA A 116 11.54 7.37 26.67
C ALA A 116 13.02 7.67 26.33
N GLY A 117 13.83 6.65 26.02
CA GLY A 117 15.30 6.75 25.96
C GLY A 117 15.87 7.62 24.83
N ASN A 118 15.17 7.80 23.70
CA ASN A 118 15.57 8.69 22.61
C ASN A 118 14.39 9.57 22.17
N LEU A 119 14.24 10.73 22.80
CA LEU A 119 13.10 11.64 22.58
C LEU A 119 12.92 12.05 21.10
N LEU A 120 14.00 12.25 20.34
CA LEU A 120 13.94 12.64 18.94
C LEU A 120 13.48 11.48 18.05
N GLY A 121 14.05 10.28 18.23
CA GLY A 121 13.60 9.10 17.50
C GLY A 121 12.16 8.71 17.85
N VAL A 122 11.76 8.94 19.11
CA VAL A 122 10.37 8.76 19.57
C VAL A 122 9.44 9.77 18.89
N GLN A 123 9.86 11.02 18.74
CA GLN A 123 9.08 12.05 18.07
C GLN A 123 8.76 11.68 16.62
N ASP A 124 9.76 11.29 15.83
CA ASP A 124 9.54 10.93 14.42
C ASP A 124 8.66 9.68 14.28
N THR A 125 8.90 8.67 15.12
CA THR A 125 8.08 7.46 15.14
C THR A 125 6.63 7.77 15.54
N LEU A 126 6.42 8.60 16.56
CA LEU A 126 5.08 9.01 17.00
C LEU A 126 4.39 9.85 15.94
N LYS A 127 5.09 10.81 15.32
CA LYS A 127 4.57 11.66 14.24
C LYS A 127 4.00 10.82 13.11
N GLN A 128 4.74 9.81 12.65
CA GLN A 128 4.29 8.93 11.58
C GLN A 128 3.08 8.09 11.97
N LYS A 129 3.13 7.41 13.13
CA LYS A 129 2.01 6.58 13.61
C LYS A 129 0.74 7.39 13.85
N VAL A 130 0.90 8.62 14.35
CA VAL A 130 -0.22 9.54 14.57
C VAL A 130 -0.79 10.03 13.23
N ALA A 131 0.07 10.44 12.29
CA ALA A 131 -0.38 10.82 10.95
C ALA A 131 -1.12 9.67 10.26
N GLU A 132 -0.61 8.44 10.35
CA GLU A 132 -1.24 7.20 9.83
C GLU A 132 -2.68 7.06 10.30
N LEU A 133 -2.83 7.01 11.62
CA LEU A 133 -4.14 6.90 12.25
C LEU A 133 -5.06 8.07 11.87
N VAL A 134 -4.56 9.31 11.95
CA VAL A 134 -5.38 10.49 11.70
C VAL A 134 -5.94 10.44 10.29
N ARG A 135 -5.12 10.12 9.28
CA ARG A 135 -5.59 10.01 7.89
C ARG A 135 -6.57 8.87 7.69
N GLU A 136 -6.28 7.67 8.21
CA GLU A 136 -7.19 6.52 8.12
C GLU A 136 -8.58 6.87 8.68
N ARG A 137 -8.61 7.45 9.88
CA ARG A 137 -9.86 7.80 10.57
C ARG A 137 -10.59 8.96 9.90
N LEU A 138 -9.87 9.95 9.37
CA LEU A 138 -10.48 11.06 8.63
C LEU A 138 -11.10 10.60 7.32
N GLY A 139 -10.37 9.80 6.54
CA GLY A 139 -10.90 9.21 5.31
C GLY A 139 -12.14 8.37 5.57
N GLU A 140 -12.13 7.56 6.64
CA GLU A 140 -13.31 6.79 7.04
C GLU A 140 -14.50 7.70 7.40
N GLU A 141 -14.29 8.72 8.23
CA GLU A 141 -15.35 9.63 8.68
C GLU A 141 -15.94 10.45 7.52
N ILE A 142 -15.10 11.00 6.62
CA ILE A 142 -15.55 11.72 5.43
C ILE A 142 -16.43 10.82 4.56
N ARG A 143 -15.99 9.58 4.32
CA ARG A 143 -16.76 8.59 3.57
C ARG A 143 -18.09 8.30 4.26
N LEU A 144 -18.08 8.07 5.57
CA LEU A 144 -19.29 7.79 6.35
C LEU A 144 -20.28 8.96 6.29
N ARG A 145 -19.84 10.21 6.41
CA ARG A 145 -20.71 11.39 6.26
C ARG A 145 -21.33 11.48 4.86
N GLY A 146 -20.52 11.25 3.83
CA GLY A 146 -21.00 11.20 2.44
C GLY A 146 -22.07 10.12 2.25
N GLN A 147 -21.85 8.93 2.81
CA GLN A 147 -22.81 7.82 2.74
C GLN A 147 -24.10 8.12 3.52
N ARG A 148 -23.99 8.72 4.72
CA ARG A 148 -25.14 9.11 5.54
C ARG A 148 -26.05 10.08 4.79
N ASN A 149 -25.47 11.06 4.09
CA ASN A 149 -26.22 12.06 3.33
C ASN A 149 -26.95 11.47 2.10
N ARG A 150 -26.64 10.23 1.72
CA ARG A 150 -27.24 9.54 0.57
C ARG A 150 -28.41 8.61 0.93
N THR A 151 -28.73 8.45 2.21
CA THR A 151 -29.94 7.75 2.65
C THR A 151 -30.85 8.68 3.44
N GLN A 152 -32.16 8.55 3.22
CA GLN A 152 -33.17 9.23 4.03
C GLN A 152 -33.65 8.37 5.20
N SER A 153 -33.14 7.13 5.34
CA SER A 153 -33.56 6.15 6.34
C SER A 153 -32.54 6.06 7.48
N PRO A 154 -32.85 6.60 8.68
CA PRO A 154 -31.97 6.46 9.85
C PRO A 154 -31.73 4.99 10.24
N ARG A 155 -32.73 4.13 9.97
CA ARG A 155 -32.62 2.68 10.23
C ARG A 155 -31.63 2.01 9.28
N ALA A 156 -31.69 2.33 7.98
CA ALA A 156 -30.73 1.81 7.01
C ALA A 156 -29.30 2.25 7.39
N TRP A 157 -29.13 3.53 7.71
CA TRP A 157 -27.86 4.08 8.19
C TRP A 157 -27.32 3.34 9.42
N SER A 158 -28.15 3.17 10.46
CA SER A 158 -27.75 2.48 11.69
C SER A 158 -27.32 1.03 11.42
N LEU A 159 -27.98 0.33 10.49
CA LEU A 159 -27.61 -1.04 10.14
C LEU A 159 -26.28 -1.11 9.39
N VAL A 160 -26.00 -0.15 8.51
CA VAL A 160 -24.67 -0.05 7.85
C VAL A 160 -23.58 0.24 8.86
N GLN A 161 -23.82 1.10 9.86
CA GLN A 161 -22.86 1.33 10.94
C GLN A 161 -22.57 0.04 11.73
N GLN A 162 -23.61 -0.69 12.12
CA GLN A 162 -23.44 -1.98 12.81
C GLN A 162 -22.69 -3.00 11.94
N ALA A 163 -23.01 -3.08 10.64
CA ALA A 163 -22.28 -3.95 9.71
C ALA A 163 -20.80 -3.56 9.59
N GLY A 164 -20.49 -2.26 9.58
CA GLY A 164 -19.12 -1.75 9.59
C GLY A 164 -18.34 -2.17 10.84
N LEU A 165 -18.97 -2.15 12.01
CA LEU A 165 -18.37 -2.64 13.25
C LEU A 165 -18.10 -4.15 13.18
N ARG A 166 -19.09 -4.94 12.74
CA ARG A 166 -18.95 -6.40 12.55
C ARG A 166 -17.80 -6.73 11.60
N ARG A 167 -17.69 -6.01 10.48
CA ARG A 167 -16.57 -6.12 9.54
C ARG A 167 -15.23 -5.87 10.20
N LYS A 168 -15.09 -4.80 11.00
CA LYS A 168 -13.83 -4.50 11.72
C LYS A 168 -13.45 -5.60 12.70
N VAL A 169 -14.43 -6.20 13.39
CA VAL A 169 -14.18 -7.34 14.28
C VAL A 169 -13.71 -8.56 13.49
N ALA A 170 -14.32 -8.85 12.33
CA ALA A 170 -13.87 -9.93 11.46
C ALA A 170 -12.43 -9.72 10.96
N GLU A 171 -12.06 -8.48 10.58
CA GLU A 171 -10.71 -8.14 10.13
C GLU A 171 -9.68 -8.30 11.24
N ALA A 172 -9.97 -7.82 12.46
CA ALA A 172 -9.11 -8.02 13.62
C ALA A 172 -8.98 -9.51 14.01
N ALA A 173 -10.00 -10.33 13.74
CA ALA A 173 -9.95 -11.77 13.95
C ALA A 173 -9.09 -12.48 12.89
N ALA A 174 -8.98 -11.94 11.67
CA ALA A 174 -8.13 -12.46 10.62
C ALA A 174 -6.63 -12.38 10.98
N GLU A 175 -6.20 -11.31 11.64
CA GLU A 175 -4.83 -11.18 12.17
C GLU A 175 -4.46 -12.29 13.17
N LYS A 176 -5.47 -12.87 13.84
CA LYS A 176 -5.31 -13.93 14.85
C LYS A 176 -5.63 -15.32 14.31
N ALA A 177 -5.92 -15.44 13.01
CA ALA A 177 -6.38 -16.67 12.37
C ALA A 177 -7.60 -17.33 13.06
N ASP A 178 -8.51 -16.53 13.64
CA ASP A 178 -9.75 -17.04 14.26
C ASP A 178 -10.86 -17.19 13.21
N SER A 179 -10.81 -18.30 12.47
CA SER A 179 -11.75 -18.62 11.39
C SER A 179 -13.22 -18.62 11.82
N ALA A 180 -13.53 -19.02 13.06
CA ALA A 180 -14.90 -19.08 13.55
C ALA A 180 -15.49 -17.68 13.73
N THR A 181 -14.72 -16.76 14.33
CA THR A 181 -15.13 -15.36 14.47
C THR A 181 -15.21 -14.66 13.12
N ILE A 182 -14.24 -14.88 12.22
CA ILE A 182 -14.24 -14.32 10.87
C ILE A 182 -15.54 -14.66 10.13
N LEU A 183 -15.92 -15.94 10.09
CA LEU A 183 -17.09 -16.39 9.36
C LEU A 183 -18.38 -15.79 9.94
N ARG A 184 -18.54 -15.84 11.26
CA ARG A 184 -19.72 -15.35 11.97
C ARG A 184 -19.90 -13.84 11.80
N GLU A 185 -18.85 -13.06 12.04
CA GLU A 185 -18.92 -11.60 12.00
C GLU A 185 -19.15 -11.07 10.57
N PHE A 186 -18.54 -11.69 9.54
CA PHE A 186 -18.86 -11.33 8.15
C PHE A 186 -20.28 -11.73 7.75
N GLN A 187 -20.79 -12.86 8.21
CA GLN A 187 -22.17 -13.28 7.95
C GLN A 187 -23.19 -12.34 8.60
N ASP A 188 -22.94 -11.93 9.84
CA ASP A 188 -23.75 -10.94 10.54
C ASP A 188 -23.71 -9.58 9.82
N ALA A 189 -22.53 -9.16 9.37
CA ALA A 189 -22.37 -7.93 8.58
C ALA A 189 -23.17 -7.97 7.28
N ASP A 190 -23.10 -9.06 6.49
CA ASP A 190 -23.89 -9.19 5.25
C ASP A 190 -25.40 -9.15 5.53
N SER A 191 -25.84 -9.81 6.61
CA SER A 191 -27.25 -9.85 7.01
C SER A 191 -27.78 -8.48 7.41
N LEU A 192 -26.96 -7.69 8.12
CA LEU A 192 -27.28 -6.31 8.48
C LEU A 192 -27.38 -5.41 7.24
N LEU A 193 -26.47 -5.56 6.28
CA LEU A 193 -26.51 -4.79 5.02
C LEU A 193 -27.70 -5.19 4.14
N ALA A 194 -28.06 -6.48 4.08
CA ALA A 194 -29.25 -6.94 3.38
C ALA A 194 -30.54 -6.32 3.97
N ARG A 195 -30.60 -6.19 5.30
CA ARG A 195 -31.71 -5.49 5.98
C ARG A 195 -31.67 -3.98 5.71
N ALA A 196 -30.48 -3.37 5.70
CA ALA A 196 -30.33 -1.94 5.41
C ALA A 196 -30.86 -1.60 4.01
N GLU A 197 -30.52 -2.44 3.03
CA GLU A 197 -31.02 -2.37 1.66
C GLU A 197 -32.55 -2.44 1.59
N ALA A 198 -33.19 -3.34 2.35
CA ALA A 198 -34.64 -3.43 2.41
C ALA A 198 -35.33 -2.20 3.03
N TYR A 199 -34.60 -1.38 3.80
CA TYR A 199 -35.12 -0.12 4.35
C TYR A 199 -34.92 1.08 3.41
N ASP A 200 -34.07 0.96 2.40
CA ASP A 200 -33.82 1.99 1.39
C ASP A 200 -33.25 1.34 0.11
N GLU A 201 -34.16 0.88 -0.78
CA GLU A 201 -33.78 0.14 -1.99
C GLU A 201 -33.03 0.99 -3.02
N SER A 202 -33.12 2.33 -2.90
CA SER A 202 -32.43 3.28 -3.77
C SER A 202 -30.98 3.54 -3.36
N TRP A 203 -30.64 3.22 -2.10
CA TRP A 203 -29.32 3.42 -1.55
C TRP A 203 -28.40 2.25 -1.95
N VAL A 204 -27.37 2.54 -2.76
CA VAL A 204 -26.49 1.52 -3.34
C VAL A 204 -25.40 1.04 -2.38
N GLU A 205 -25.09 1.83 -1.36
CA GLU A 205 -24.02 1.60 -0.39
C GLU A 205 -24.13 0.25 0.35
N PRO A 206 -25.30 -0.21 0.83
CA PRO A 206 -25.43 -1.54 1.40
C PRO A 206 -25.09 -2.65 0.40
N ILE A 207 -25.46 -2.50 -0.87
CA ILE A 207 -25.17 -3.49 -1.93
C ILE A 207 -23.66 -3.55 -2.18
N ILE A 208 -23.00 -2.40 -2.28
CA ILE A 208 -21.53 -2.30 -2.41
C ILE A 208 -20.85 -2.88 -1.17
N GLY A 209 -21.37 -2.63 0.03
CA GLY A 209 -20.83 -3.18 1.28
C GLY A 209 -20.87 -4.72 1.29
N ARG A 210 -21.95 -5.33 0.80
CA ARG A 210 -22.06 -6.80 0.68
C ARG A 210 -21.06 -7.37 -0.32
N ALA A 211 -20.86 -6.68 -1.44
CA ALA A 211 -19.80 -7.02 -2.36
C ALA A 211 -18.41 -6.91 -1.72
N SER A 212 -18.16 -5.89 -0.90
CA SER A 212 -16.88 -5.68 -0.23
C SER A 212 -16.59 -6.79 0.78
N ILE A 213 -17.61 -7.24 1.53
CA ILE A 213 -17.50 -8.41 2.43
C ILE A 213 -17.12 -9.65 1.62
N ALA A 214 -17.82 -9.91 0.52
CA ALA A 214 -17.51 -11.06 -0.34
C ALA A 214 -16.09 -10.98 -0.92
N TYR A 215 -15.64 -9.79 -1.35
CA TYR A 215 -14.26 -9.59 -1.80
C TYR A 215 -13.25 -9.89 -0.69
N ARG A 216 -13.46 -9.40 0.54
CA ARG A 216 -12.57 -9.69 1.69
C ARG A 216 -12.54 -11.18 2.02
N GLN A 217 -13.69 -11.85 2.03
CA GLN A 217 -13.75 -13.30 2.24
C GLN A 217 -13.01 -14.07 1.13
N SER A 218 -13.06 -13.60 -0.13
CA SER A 218 -12.27 -14.20 -1.22
C SER A 218 -10.76 -14.02 -1.04
N ARG A 219 -10.32 -12.95 -0.39
CA ARG A 219 -8.90 -12.69 -0.09
C ARG A 219 -8.41 -13.55 1.09
N LEU A 220 -9.27 -13.75 2.09
CA LEU A 220 -8.97 -14.59 3.25
C LEU A 220 -9.01 -16.10 2.95
N ALA A 221 -9.66 -16.51 1.87
CA ALA A 221 -9.62 -17.89 1.41
C ALA A 221 -8.23 -18.34 0.93
N GLY A 222 -7.28 -17.41 0.74
CA GLY A 222 -5.89 -17.71 0.39
C GLY A 222 -5.78 -18.56 -0.88
N ASP A 223 -5.04 -19.66 -0.77
CA ASP A 223 -4.72 -20.58 -1.87
C ASP A 223 -5.81 -21.62 -2.14
N GLU A 224 -7.04 -21.42 -1.64
CA GLU A 224 -8.19 -22.28 -1.97
C GLU A 224 -9.03 -21.67 -3.12
N PRO A 225 -8.73 -21.97 -4.40
CA PRO A 225 -9.27 -21.18 -5.51
C PRO A 225 -10.78 -21.39 -5.66
N VAL A 226 -11.28 -22.59 -5.33
CA VAL A 226 -12.71 -22.91 -5.34
C VAL A 226 -13.47 -22.10 -4.30
N SER A 227 -12.91 -21.94 -3.10
CA SER A 227 -13.54 -21.17 -2.02
C SER A 227 -13.54 -19.68 -2.34
N ALA A 228 -12.39 -19.17 -2.80
CA ALA A 228 -12.26 -17.80 -3.28
C ALA A 228 -13.23 -17.50 -4.44
N GLY A 229 -13.35 -18.41 -5.41
CA GLY A 229 -14.23 -18.29 -6.57
C GLY A 229 -15.69 -18.07 -6.20
N ARG A 230 -16.23 -18.82 -5.23
CA ARG A 230 -17.62 -18.64 -4.76
C ARG A 230 -17.86 -17.24 -4.19
N TRP A 231 -16.91 -16.73 -3.43
CA TRP A 231 -16.99 -15.38 -2.87
C TRP A 231 -16.84 -14.31 -3.94
N ILE A 232 -15.97 -14.53 -4.93
CA ILE A 232 -15.82 -13.65 -6.09
C ILE A 232 -17.14 -13.55 -6.85
N ASP A 233 -17.79 -14.68 -7.16
CA ASP A 233 -19.06 -14.70 -7.90
C ASP A 233 -20.16 -13.95 -7.15
N ARG A 234 -20.24 -14.16 -5.83
CA ARG A 234 -21.18 -13.43 -4.97
C ARG A 234 -20.90 -11.92 -4.97
N GLY A 235 -19.63 -11.53 -4.88
CA GLY A 235 -19.20 -10.13 -4.97
C GLY A 235 -19.63 -9.50 -6.30
N ILE A 236 -19.29 -10.14 -7.43
CA ILE A 236 -19.62 -9.65 -8.77
C ILE A 236 -21.13 -9.46 -8.92
N LYS A 237 -21.95 -10.42 -8.46
CA LYS A 237 -23.41 -10.31 -8.49
C LYS A 237 -23.94 -9.06 -7.77
N HIS A 238 -23.38 -8.75 -6.59
CA HIS A 238 -23.76 -7.55 -5.84
C HIS A 238 -23.31 -6.28 -6.56
N VAL A 239 -22.06 -6.23 -7.03
CA VAL A 239 -21.54 -5.05 -7.74
C VAL A 239 -22.29 -4.77 -9.04
N GLU A 240 -22.60 -5.79 -9.84
CA GLU A 240 -23.39 -5.62 -11.05
C GLU A 240 -24.79 -5.07 -10.76
N ARG A 241 -25.39 -5.45 -9.64
CA ARG A 241 -26.65 -4.85 -9.21
C ARG A 241 -26.48 -3.40 -8.78
N ALA A 242 -25.44 -3.08 -8.02
CA ALA A 242 -25.14 -1.69 -7.65
C ALA A 242 -24.93 -0.81 -8.89
N LEU A 243 -24.20 -1.30 -9.90
CA LEU A 243 -23.95 -0.59 -11.16
C LEU A 243 -25.19 -0.49 -12.06
N ARG A 244 -26.20 -1.35 -11.92
CA ARG A 244 -27.49 -1.13 -12.59
C ARG A 244 -28.26 0.06 -12.02
N LEU A 245 -28.10 0.32 -10.72
CA LEU A 245 -28.73 1.44 -10.02
C LEU A 245 -27.90 2.73 -10.16
N ALA A 246 -26.57 2.62 -10.11
CA ALA A 246 -25.63 3.72 -10.22
C ALA A 246 -24.45 3.36 -11.16
N PRO A 247 -24.62 3.47 -12.49
CA PRO A 247 -23.64 2.99 -13.48
C PRO A 247 -22.24 3.62 -13.42
N GLN A 248 -22.12 4.80 -12.83
CA GLN A 248 -20.87 5.56 -12.71
C GLN A 248 -20.39 5.64 -11.26
N ASN A 249 -20.86 4.76 -10.37
CA ASN A 249 -20.38 4.74 -8.99
C ASN A 249 -18.91 4.25 -8.95
N PRO A 250 -17.94 5.08 -8.51
CA PRO A 250 -16.52 4.73 -8.57
C PRO A 250 -16.16 3.56 -7.64
N ASP A 251 -16.75 3.48 -6.44
CA ASP A 251 -16.51 2.38 -5.49
C ASP A 251 -16.97 1.03 -6.07
N ALA A 252 -18.13 1.02 -6.74
CA ALA A 252 -18.65 -0.17 -7.39
C ALA A 252 -17.78 -0.58 -8.59
N LEU A 253 -17.33 0.37 -9.41
CA LEU A 253 -16.41 0.09 -10.52
C LEU A 253 -15.07 -0.47 -10.04
N GLU A 254 -14.46 0.17 -9.04
CA GLU A 254 -13.22 -0.32 -8.43
C GLU A 254 -13.41 -1.76 -7.95
N LEU A 255 -14.48 -2.02 -7.19
CA LEU A 255 -14.69 -3.34 -6.59
C LEU A 255 -14.94 -4.42 -7.65
N ARG A 256 -15.64 -4.10 -8.76
CA ARG A 256 -15.80 -5.02 -9.89
C ARG A 256 -14.45 -5.33 -10.53
N GLY A 257 -13.64 -4.29 -10.75
CA GLY A 257 -12.28 -4.41 -11.28
C GLY A 257 -11.40 -5.29 -10.40
N ASN A 258 -11.38 -5.02 -9.09
CA ASN A 258 -10.65 -5.80 -8.09
C ASN A 258 -11.07 -7.28 -8.07
N LEU A 259 -12.38 -7.57 -8.10
CA LEU A 259 -12.90 -8.94 -8.12
C LEU A 259 -12.53 -9.69 -9.41
N ARG A 260 -12.66 -9.04 -10.57
CA ARG A 260 -12.30 -9.62 -11.87
C ARG A 260 -10.80 -9.87 -11.97
N TYR A 261 -10.00 -8.92 -11.50
CA TYR A 261 -8.54 -9.07 -11.48
C TYR A 261 -8.10 -10.16 -10.51
N TRP A 262 -8.74 -10.27 -9.33
CA TRP A 262 -8.45 -11.34 -8.38
C TRP A 262 -8.82 -12.72 -8.94
N ARG A 263 -9.95 -12.83 -9.65
CA ARG A 263 -10.32 -14.05 -10.37
C ARG A 263 -9.27 -14.46 -11.39
N TRP A 264 -8.73 -13.49 -12.13
CA TRP A 264 -7.67 -13.71 -13.11
C TRP A 264 -6.36 -14.18 -12.43
N LEU A 265 -5.95 -13.52 -11.33
CA LEU A 265 -4.75 -13.89 -10.58
C LEU A 265 -4.81 -15.33 -10.04
N LEU A 266 -5.99 -15.79 -9.64
CA LEU A 266 -6.22 -17.15 -9.16
C LEU A 266 -6.35 -18.19 -10.27
N SER A 267 -6.17 -17.81 -11.54
CA SER A 267 -6.33 -18.70 -12.71
C SER A 267 -7.69 -19.41 -12.75
N LEU A 268 -8.75 -18.74 -12.28
CA LEU A 268 -10.11 -19.30 -12.21
C LEU A 268 -10.88 -19.22 -13.54
N GLU A 269 -10.25 -18.69 -14.58
CA GLU A 269 -10.77 -18.68 -15.94
C GLU A 269 -9.88 -19.56 -16.83
N PRO A 270 -10.27 -20.81 -17.13
CA PRO A 270 -9.42 -21.77 -17.82
C PRO A 270 -9.25 -21.43 -19.31
N GLU A 271 -10.21 -20.74 -19.91
CA GLU A 271 -10.19 -20.41 -21.34
C GLU A 271 -9.29 -19.18 -21.60
N PRO A 272 -8.16 -19.31 -22.33
CA PRO A 272 -7.20 -18.21 -22.49
C PRO A 272 -7.79 -16.95 -23.13
N GLY A 273 -8.78 -17.10 -24.02
CA GLY A 273 -9.51 -15.98 -24.60
C GLY A 273 -10.35 -15.24 -23.55
N GLN A 274 -11.03 -15.98 -22.69
CA GLN A 274 -11.87 -15.41 -21.62
C GLN A 274 -11.00 -14.80 -20.53
N ALA A 275 -9.89 -15.42 -20.16
CA ALA A 275 -8.93 -14.87 -19.19
C ALA A 275 -8.37 -13.51 -19.65
N ARG A 276 -8.02 -13.38 -20.95
CA ARG A 276 -7.60 -12.11 -21.54
C ARG A 276 -8.70 -11.05 -21.50
N ASN A 277 -9.95 -11.43 -21.81
CA ASN A 277 -11.09 -10.51 -21.73
C ASN A 277 -11.40 -10.09 -20.30
N LEU A 278 -11.23 -11.00 -19.34
CA LEU A 278 -11.41 -10.74 -17.91
C LEU A 278 -10.41 -9.70 -17.41
N LEU A 279 -9.12 -9.84 -17.76
CA LEU A 279 -8.08 -8.87 -17.43
C LEU A 279 -8.38 -7.50 -18.05
N LYS A 280 -8.73 -7.45 -19.35
CA LYS A 280 -9.13 -6.20 -20.02
C LYS A 280 -10.33 -5.53 -19.37
N SER A 281 -11.34 -6.32 -18.98
CA SER A 281 -12.54 -5.79 -18.33
C SER A 281 -12.25 -5.27 -16.93
N ALA A 282 -11.35 -5.92 -16.20
CA ALA A 282 -10.88 -5.44 -14.90
C ALA A 282 -10.16 -4.10 -15.02
N GLN A 283 -9.24 -3.99 -15.99
CA GLN A 283 -8.53 -2.75 -16.30
C GLN A 283 -9.50 -1.62 -16.64
N ALA A 284 -10.44 -1.86 -17.56
CA ALA A 284 -11.40 -0.83 -17.98
C ALA A 284 -12.28 -0.31 -16.83
N ASP A 285 -12.69 -1.19 -15.91
CA ASP A 285 -13.43 -0.81 -14.71
C ASP A 285 -12.61 0.10 -13.80
N LEU A 286 -11.36 -0.28 -13.52
CA LEU A 286 -10.47 0.48 -12.65
C LEU A 286 -10.09 1.83 -13.26
N GLU A 287 -9.75 1.87 -14.55
CA GLU A 287 -9.47 3.11 -15.28
C GLU A 287 -10.68 4.05 -15.32
N THR A 288 -11.89 3.49 -15.45
CA THR A 288 -13.12 4.27 -15.37
C THR A 288 -13.35 4.80 -13.96
N ALA A 289 -13.09 4.00 -12.92
CA ALA A 289 -13.22 4.43 -11.53
C ALA A 289 -12.32 5.65 -11.23
N VAL A 290 -11.03 5.58 -11.58
CA VAL A 290 -10.08 6.68 -11.34
C VAL A 290 -10.31 7.90 -12.25
N ARG A 291 -10.90 7.70 -13.43
CA ARG A 291 -11.31 8.82 -14.29
C ARG A 291 -12.50 9.59 -13.70
N ILE A 292 -13.40 8.91 -13.00
CA ILE A 292 -14.56 9.53 -12.33
C ILE A 292 -14.16 10.14 -10.99
N ALA A 293 -13.34 9.42 -10.22
CA ALA A 293 -12.84 9.82 -8.91
C ALA A 293 -11.32 9.63 -8.86
N PRO A 294 -10.52 10.64 -9.25
CA PRO A 294 -9.06 10.56 -9.23
C PRO A 294 -8.45 10.18 -7.87
N GLN A 295 -9.17 10.50 -6.79
CA GLN A 295 -8.81 10.18 -5.40
C GLN A 295 -9.04 8.71 -5.00
N GLN A 296 -9.48 7.86 -5.93
CA GLN A 296 -9.73 6.43 -5.67
C GLN A 296 -8.40 5.65 -5.55
N ALA A 297 -7.67 5.86 -4.45
CA ALA A 297 -6.34 5.35 -4.23
C ALA A 297 -6.25 3.81 -4.35
N GLY A 298 -7.29 3.09 -3.90
CA GLY A 298 -7.39 1.62 -4.03
C GLY A 298 -7.40 1.15 -5.48
N ALA A 299 -8.12 1.86 -6.37
CA ALA A 299 -8.15 1.55 -7.80
C ALA A 299 -6.78 1.79 -8.46
N TRP A 300 -6.10 2.88 -8.12
CA TRP A 300 -4.72 3.14 -8.56
C TRP A 300 -3.75 2.06 -8.07
N ALA A 301 -3.89 1.62 -6.82
CA ALA A 301 -3.05 0.57 -6.25
C ALA A 301 -3.24 -0.76 -7.01
N THR A 302 -4.46 -1.11 -7.40
CA THR A 302 -4.71 -2.31 -8.22
C THR A 302 -4.19 -2.14 -9.64
N LEU A 303 -4.42 -0.98 -10.28
CA LEU A 303 -3.90 -0.67 -11.62
C LEU A 303 -2.37 -0.80 -11.68
N SER A 304 -1.67 -0.31 -10.66
CA SER A 304 -0.21 -0.44 -10.58
C SER A 304 0.27 -1.89 -10.65
N HIS A 305 -0.50 -2.84 -10.11
CA HIS A 305 -0.18 -4.27 -10.22
C HIS A 305 -0.60 -4.84 -11.57
N LEU A 306 -1.77 -4.44 -12.05
CA LEU A 306 -2.32 -4.90 -13.33
C LEU A 306 -1.39 -4.52 -14.48
N TYR A 307 -0.81 -3.31 -14.48
CA TYR A 307 0.09 -2.86 -15.55
C TYR A 307 1.40 -3.65 -15.64
N TYR A 308 1.84 -4.35 -14.58
CA TYR A 308 2.94 -5.32 -14.71
C TYR A 308 2.57 -6.47 -15.65
N GLN A 309 1.29 -6.86 -15.67
CA GLN A 309 0.79 -7.96 -16.51
C GLN A 309 0.66 -7.54 -17.97
N THR A 310 0.53 -6.23 -18.23
CA THR A 310 0.47 -5.66 -19.58
C THR A 310 1.82 -5.16 -20.08
N GLY A 311 2.87 -5.23 -19.26
CA GLY A 311 4.26 -4.95 -19.65
C GLY A 311 4.68 -3.48 -19.64
N ASN A 312 3.85 -2.54 -19.17
CA ASN A 312 4.19 -1.11 -19.17
C ASN A 312 4.71 -0.66 -17.79
N LEU A 313 6.03 -0.66 -17.58
CA LEU A 313 6.65 -0.21 -16.33
C LEU A 313 6.44 1.27 -16.01
N VAL A 314 6.24 2.12 -17.03
CA VAL A 314 5.93 3.53 -16.82
C VAL A 314 4.54 3.68 -16.20
N ASP A 315 3.55 2.98 -16.74
CA ASP A 315 2.18 3.00 -16.20
C ASP A 315 2.11 2.38 -14.80
N VAL A 316 2.88 1.31 -14.53
CA VAL A 316 3.05 0.74 -13.19
C VAL A 316 3.48 1.83 -12.21
N LYS A 317 4.57 2.53 -12.53
CA LYS A 317 5.15 3.55 -11.65
C LYS A 317 4.18 4.72 -11.45
N LEU A 318 3.58 5.21 -12.52
CA LEU A 318 2.63 6.33 -12.47
C LEU A 318 1.40 5.97 -11.61
N ALA A 319 0.80 4.80 -11.83
CA ALA A 319 -0.34 4.34 -11.03
C ALA A 319 0.04 4.12 -9.56
N ALA A 320 1.20 3.51 -9.27
CA ALA A 320 1.65 3.33 -7.89
C ALA A 320 1.90 4.68 -7.19
N ARG A 321 2.44 5.65 -7.92
CA ARG A 321 2.68 7.01 -7.42
C ARG A 321 1.36 7.71 -7.10
N ARG A 322 0.38 7.62 -8.01
CA ARG A 322 -0.97 8.15 -7.76
C ARG A 322 -1.61 7.51 -6.54
N ALA A 323 -1.55 6.17 -6.41
CA ALA A 323 -2.05 5.49 -5.22
C ALA A 323 -1.44 6.06 -3.93
N TYR A 324 -0.12 6.28 -3.91
CA TYR A 324 0.58 6.83 -2.76
C TYR A 324 0.28 8.32 -2.50
N GLU A 325 0.15 9.14 -3.54
CA GLU A 325 -0.17 10.57 -3.42
C GLU A 325 -1.59 10.80 -2.91
N GLU A 326 -2.54 9.98 -3.37
CA GLU A 326 -3.95 10.06 -2.92
C GLU A 326 -4.12 9.47 -1.51
N ASP A 327 -3.45 8.36 -1.21
CA ASP A 327 -3.43 7.79 0.15
C ASP A 327 -2.12 7.03 0.42
N ALA A 328 -1.16 7.73 1.02
CA ALA A 328 0.12 7.13 1.41
C ALA A 328 -0.04 6.03 2.49
N TYR A 329 -1.19 5.94 3.15
CA TYR A 329 -1.46 5.04 4.27
C TYR A 329 -2.52 3.99 3.96
N LEU A 330 -2.74 3.71 2.68
CA LEU A 330 -3.47 2.52 2.26
C LEU A 330 -2.99 1.29 3.05
N SER A 331 -3.91 0.38 3.34
CA SER A 331 -3.60 -0.86 4.07
C SER A 331 -2.58 -1.75 3.36
N ASN A 332 -2.30 -1.52 2.08
CA ASN A 332 -1.28 -2.17 1.26
C ASN A 332 -0.15 -1.21 0.83
N ALA A 333 0.11 -0.14 1.60
CA ALA A 333 1.13 0.85 1.28
C ALA A 333 2.55 0.26 1.19
N ASP A 334 2.84 -0.80 1.93
CA ASP A 334 4.08 -1.57 1.85
C ASP A 334 4.32 -2.13 0.43
N VAL A 335 3.25 -2.67 -0.18
CA VAL A 335 3.27 -3.19 -1.54
C VAL A 335 3.39 -2.05 -2.56
N VAL A 336 2.67 -0.94 -2.34
CA VAL A 336 2.75 0.25 -3.23
C VAL A 336 4.16 0.84 -3.24
N LEU A 337 4.79 1.01 -2.07
CA LEU A 337 6.16 1.49 -1.95
C LEU A 337 7.16 0.54 -2.61
N SER A 338 6.96 -0.78 -2.43
CA SER A 338 7.78 -1.79 -3.11
C SER A 338 7.68 -1.65 -4.64
N ARG A 339 6.47 -1.49 -5.19
CA ARG A 339 6.29 -1.28 -6.64
C ARG A 339 6.93 0.02 -7.13
N LEU A 340 6.82 1.10 -6.37
CA LEU A 340 7.48 2.37 -6.67
C LEU A 340 9.00 2.21 -6.71
N PHE A 341 9.57 1.43 -5.79
CA PHE A 341 10.99 1.08 -5.80
C PHE A 341 11.36 0.26 -7.04
N TYR A 342 10.76 -0.93 -7.25
CA TYR A 342 11.17 -1.83 -8.33
C TYR A 342 10.95 -1.22 -9.71
N SER A 343 9.80 -0.57 -9.96
CA SER A 343 9.58 0.12 -11.24
C SER A 343 10.60 1.24 -11.48
N SER A 344 10.98 2.01 -10.45
CA SER A 344 12.04 3.03 -10.57
C SER A 344 13.41 2.39 -10.81
N TYR A 345 13.72 1.28 -10.13
CA TYR A 345 14.96 0.54 -10.29
C TYR A 345 15.09 -0.06 -11.69
N ASP A 346 14.03 -0.70 -12.20
CA ASP A 346 13.98 -1.34 -13.52
C ASP A 346 14.05 -0.31 -14.65
N LEU A 347 13.47 0.88 -14.46
CA LEU A 347 13.60 2.02 -15.37
C LEU A 347 14.97 2.75 -15.24
N ALA A 348 15.88 2.27 -14.38
CA ALA A 348 17.16 2.90 -14.05
C ALA A 348 17.04 4.35 -13.53
N GLN A 349 15.90 4.70 -12.93
CA GLN A 349 15.62 5.99 -12.30
C GLN A 349 16.06 5.94 -10.82
N PHE A 350 17.37 5.82 -10.59
CA PHE A 350 17.92 5.49 -9.28
C PHE A 350 17.68 6.53 -8.18
N SER A 351 17.55 7.81 -8.51
CA SER A 351 17.18 8.84 -7.53
C SER A 351 15.83 8.53 -6.89
N ASP A 352 14.84 8.16 -7.70
CA ASP A 352 13.51 7.79 -7.22
C ASP A 352 13.56 6.45 -6.48
N ALA A 353 14.36 5.48 -6.97
CA ALA A 353 14.54 4.21 -6.28
C ALA A 353 15.12 4.40 -4.86
N VAL A 354 16.12 5.27 -4.69
CA VAL A 354 16.67 5.61 -3.37
C VAL A 354 15.60 6.24 -2.49
N HIS A 355 14.82 7.19 -3.01
CA HIS A 355 13.74 7.85 -2.27
C HIS A 355 12.69 6.85 -1.76
N TRP A 356 12.17 6.00 -2.65
CA TRP A 356 11.11 5.05 -2.30
C TRP A 356 11.60 3.91 -1.41
N CYS A 357 12.85 3.45 -1.57
CA CYS A 357 13.45 2.48 -0.66
C CYS A 357 13.61 3.06 0.75
N GLY A 358 14.04 4.32 0.87
CA GLY A 358 14.11 5.02 2.16
C GLY A 358 12.74 5.16 2.83
N ALA A 359 11.70 5.53 2.05
CA ALA A 359 10.32 5.60 2.55
C ALA A 359 9.80 4.23 3.03
N ALA A 360 10.08 3.15 2.29
CA ALA A 360 9.71 1.79 2.67
C ALA A 360 10.42 1.33 3.95
N GLN A 361 11.73 1.58 4.06
CA GLN A 361 12.52 1.22 5.24
C GLN A 361 12.06 1.96 6.50
N LEU A 362 11.73 3.24 6.36
CA LEU A 362 11.29 4.06 7.48
C LEU A 362 9.96 3.57 8.06
N ARG A 363 9.03 3.17 7.18
CA ARG A 363 7.66 2.79 7.57
C ARG A 363 7.48 1.31 7.86
N PHE A 364 8.21 0.45 7.13
CA PHE A 364 8.09 -1.00 7.20
C PHE A 364 9.48 -1.65 7.36
N PRO A 365 10.22 -1.38 8.46
CA PRO A 365 11.59 -1.84 8.64
C PRO A 365 11.73 -3.36 8.73
N GLU A 366 10.67 -4.07 9.15
CA GLU A 366 10.62 -5.53 9.26
C GLU A 366 10.04 -6.20 8.00
N ASN A 367 9.60 -5.43 7.00
CA ASN A 367 9.11 -6.01 5.75
C ASN A 367 10.32 -6.47 4.90
N PRO A 368 10.35 -7.73 4.43
CA PRO A 368 11.45 -8.23 3.60
C PRO A 368 11.75 -7.35 2.38
N LYS A 369 10.73 -6.78 1.72
CA LYS A 369 10.92 -5.95 0.53
C LYS A 369 11.59 -4.62 0.82
N SER A 370 11.39 -4.04 2.00
CA SER A 370 12.11 -2.85 2.46
C SER A 370 13.60 -3.11 2.75
N VAL A 371 13.96 -4.36 3.10
CA VAL A 371 15.38 -4.76 3.25
C VAL A 371 15.98 -5.11 1.89
N GLU A 372 15.20 -5.76 1.03
CA GLU A 372 15.64 -6.19 -0.30
C GLU A 372 15.99 -5.00 -1.18
N CYS A 373 15.22 -3.91 -1.11
CA CYS A 373 15.50 -2.71 -1.88
C CYS A 373 16.89 -2.11 -1.58
N GLN A 374 17.35 -2.16 -0.32
CA GLN A 374 18.69 -1.69 0.07
C GLN A 374 19.78 -2.55 -0.59
N LEU A 375 19.59 -3.87 -0.60
CA LEU A 375 20.53 -4.80 -1.23
C LEU A 375 20.60 -4.59 -2.75
N TYR A 376 19.46 -4.35 -3.39
CA TYR A 376 19.40 -4.04 -4.82
C TYR A 376 20.14 -2.73 -5.15
N LEU A 377 20.00 -1.68 -4.33
CA LEU A 377 20.69 -0.40 -4.56
C LEU A 377 22.22 -0.54 -4.53
N LEU A 378 22.78 -1.47 -3.74
CA LEU A 378 24.22 -1.78 -3.73
C LEU A 378 24.73 -2.39 -5.03
N THR A 379 23.85 -2.88 -5.91
CA THR A 379 24.21 -3.37 -7.24
C THR A 379 24.25 -2.25 -8.30
N THR A 380 23.90 -1.02 -7.93
CA THR A 380 23.82 0.13 -8.84
C THR A 380 24.94 1.13 -8.57
N ARG A 381 25.21 2.04 -9.52
CA ARG A 381 26.24 3.08 -9.35
C ARG A 381 25.85 4.22 -8.40
N VAL A 382 24.62 4.23 -7.88
CA VAL A 382 24.15 5.31 -6.98
C VAL A 382 24.77 5.21 -5.58
N LEU A 383 25.16 4.01 -5.17
CA LEU A 383 25.84 3.74 -3.91
C LEU A 383 27.22 3.12 -4.18
N GLU A 384 28.21 3.48 -3.36
CA GLU A 384 29.47 2.74 -3.33
C GLU A 384 29.23 1.28 -2.92
N PRO A 385 29.93 0.32 -3.53
CA PRO A 385 29.73 -1.09 -3.21
C PRO A 385 30.24 -1.38 -1.79
N ASP A 386 29.35 -1.81 -0.91
CA ASP A 386 29.67 -2.28 0.44
C ASP A 386 29.35 -3.77 0.58
N VAL A 387 30.38 -4.60 0.43
CA VAL A 387 30.25 -6.07 0.46
C VAL A 387 29.84 -6.57 1.85
N ALA A 388 30.34 -5.95 2.92
CA ALA A 388 30.00 -6.36 4.28
C ALA A 388 28.52 -6.06 4.58
N ARG A 389 28.05 -4.88 4.18
CA ARG A 389 26.63 -4.51 4.30
C ARG A 389 25.74 -5.39 3.44
N ALA A 390 26.17 -5.75 2.22
CA ALA A 390 25.40 -6.64 1.35
C ALA A 390 25.16 -8.02 2.01
N TRP A 391 26.20 -8.61 2.64
CA TRP A 391 26.04 -9.86 3.40
C TRP A 391 25.11 -9.71 4.60
N GLN A 392 25.23 -8.62 5.36
CA GLN A 392 24.32 -8.35 6.49
C GLN A 392 22.86 -8.26 6.04
N LEU A 393 22.59 -7.56 4.94
CA LEU A 393 21.24 -7.43 4.37
C LEU A 393 20.71 -8.78 3.90
N ALA A 394 21.54 -9.59 3.22
CA ALA A 394 21.17 -10.93 2.80
C ALA A 394 20.80 -11.84 3.98
N ASP A 395 21.58 -11.82 5.05
CA ASP A 395 21.30 -12.59 6.27
C ASP A 395 20.02 -12.12 6.97
N SER A 396 19.76 -10.80 6.98
CA SER A 396 18.52 -10.22 7.49
C SER A 396 17.31 -10.68 6.69
N LEU A 397 17.39 -10.69 5.35
CA LEU A 397 16.29 -11.12 4.49
C LEU A 397 15.85 -12.56 4.77
N VAL A 398 16.80 -13.49 4.90
CA VAL A 398 16.51 -14.90 5.18
C VAL A 398 15.77 -15.08 6.52
N LYS A 399 16.04 -14.21 7.50
CA LYS A 399 15.35 -14.24 8.81
C LYS A 399 13.92 -13.70 8.77
N LEU A 400 13.60 -12.84 7.80
CA LEU A 400 12.30 -12.17 7.69
C LEU A 400 11.29 -12.95 6.84
N VAL A 401 11.73 -13.90 6.02
CA VAL A 401 10.84 -14.73 5.18
C VAL A 401 10.44 -16.04 5.87
N SER A 402 9.37 -16.66 5.37
CA SER A 402 8.88 -17.94 5.89
C SER A 402 9.83 -19.10 5.59
N GLU A 403 9.82 -20.16 6.40
CA GLU A 403 10.70 -21.35 6.23
C GLU A 403 10.73 -21.90 4.78
N PRO A 404 9.59 -22.09 4.08
CA PRO A 404 9.60 -22.59 2.71
C PRO A 404 10.35 -21.68 1.71
N GLU A 405 10.36 -20.37 1.97
CA GLU A 405 10.96 -19.37 1.08
C GLU A 405 12.45 -19.14 1.37
N ARG A 406 12.94 -19.54 2.55
CA ARG A 406 14.29 -19.19 3.03
C ARG A 406 15.40 -19.60 2.08
N GLU A 407 15.33 -20.80 1.53
CA GLU A 407 16.39 -21.31 0.67
C GLU A 407 16.45 -20.54 -0.65
N TYR A 408 15.31 -20.30 -1.29
CA TYR A 408 15.25 -19.45 -2.48
C TYR A 408 15.72 -18.03 -2.17
N GLN A 409 15.21 -17.43 -1.09
CA GLN A 409 15.60 -16.07 -0.69
C GLN A 409 17.10 -15.95 -0.41
N ARG A 410 17.71 -16.96 0.21
CA ARG A 410 19.15 -17.02 0.47
C ARG A 410 19.94 -16.98 -0.84
N LEU A 411 19.59 -17.86 -1.79
CA LEU A 411 20.26 -17.93 -3.09
C LEU A 411 20.06 -16.64 -3.90
N ASN A 412 18.85 -16.09 -3.90
CA ASN A 412 18.53 -14.83 -4.58
C ASN A 412 19.32 -13.65 -4.00
N SER A 413 19.35 -13.54 -2.66
CA SER A 413 20.11 -12.48 -1.99
C SER A 413 21.61 -12.61 -2.27
N HIS A 414 22.14 -13.84 -2.33
CA HIS A 414 23.53 -14.07 -2.71
C HIS A 414 23.84 -13.62 -4.16
N MET A 415 22.90 -13.69 -5.10
CA MET A 415 23.11 -13.16 -6.45
C MET A 415 23.32 -11.64 -6.42
N MET A 416 22.53 -10.92 -5.61
CA MET A 416 22.72 -9.47 -5.44
C MET A 416 24.01 -9.13 -4.69
N VAL A 417 24.41 -9.97 -3.73
CA VAL A 417 25.73 -9.88 -3.10
C VAL A 417 26.84 -10.09 -4.13
N ALA A 418 26.74 -11.09 -5.01
CA ALA A 418 27.70 -11.33 -6.08
C ALA A 418 27.80 -10.13 -7.04
N ALA A 419 26.67 -9.51 -7.40
CA ALA A 419 26.65 -8.27 -8.19
C ALA A 419 27.38 -7.12 -7.47
N THR A 420 27.20 -6.98 -6.15
CA THR A 420 27.90 -5.98 -5.34
C THR A 420 29.41 -6.26 -5.27
N ILE A 421 29.81 -7.52 -5.10
CA ILE A 421 31.21 -7.96 -5.13
C ILE A 421 31.86 -7.70 -6.50
N ALA A 422 31.13 -7.95 -7.59
CA ALA A 422 31.59 -7.65 -8.94
C ALA A 422 31.87 -6.16 -9.11
N ARG A 423 30.97 -5.29 -8.62
CA ARG A 423 31.16 -3.85 -8.60
C ARG A 423 32.35 -3.40 -7.76
N ALA A 424 32.65 -4.10 -6.67
CA ALA A 424 33.82 -3.86 -5.84
C ALA A 424 35.15 -4.29 -6.50
N GLY A 425 35.11 -4.82 -7.73
CA GLY A 425 36.30 -5.25 -8.48
C GLY A 425 36.82 -6.64 -8.10
N LEU A 426 36.09 -7.39 -7.27
CA LEU A 426 36.49 -8.71 -6.76
C LEU A 426 35.92 -9.83 -7.66
N ALA A 427 36.39 -9.88 -8.91
CA ALA A 427 35.79 -10.69 -9.96
C ALA A 427 35.66 -12.19 -9.60
N ASP A 428 36.73 -12.83 -9.12
CA ASP A 428 36.70 -14.28 -8.84
C ASP A 428 35.76 -14.62 -7.69
N SER A 429 35.70 -13.77 -6.66
CA SER A 429 34.75 -13.94 -5.57
C SER A 429 33.31 -13.79 -6.06
N ALA A 430 33.03 -12.82 -6.93
CA ALA A 430 31.70 -12.62 -7.50
C ALA A 430 31.25 -13.85 -8.31
N ARG A 431 32.13 -14.37 -9.19
CA ARG A 431 31.86 -15.59 -9.97
C ARG A 431 31.54 -16.77 -9.07
N HIS A 432 32.38 -17.01 -8.07
CA HIS A 432 32.20 -18.13 -7.15
C HIS A 432 30.88 -18.03 -6.37
N VAL A 433 30.52 -16.84 -5.89
CA VAL A 433 29.25 -16.62 -5.18
C VAL A 433 28.05 -16.80 -6.12
N ALA A 434 28.12 -16.34 -7.36
CA ALA A 434 27.04 -16.55 -8.33
C ALA A 434 26.87 -18.02 -8.69
N GLU A 435 27.96 -18.75 -8.95
CA GLU A 435 27.95 -20.17 -9.34
C GLU A 435 27.32 -21.07 -8.28
N ARG A 436 27.68 -20.86 -7.01
CA ARG A 436 27.09 -21.63 -5.89
C ARG A 436 25.64 -21.26 -5.59
N SER A 437 25.13 -20.17 -6.18
CA SER A 437 23.80 -19.64 -5.92
C SER A 437 22.78 -19.93 -7.03
N ARG A 438 23.13 -20.69 -8.07
CA ARG A 438 22.26 -20.99 -9.23
C ARG A 438 20.91 -21.63 -8.89
N GLY A 439 20.81 -22.26 -7.72
CA GLY A 439 19.65 -23.05 -7.32
C GLY A 439 19.43 -24.28 -8.20
N ARG A 440 18.57 -25.17 -7.72
CA ARG A 440 18.10 -26.34 -8.48
C ARG A 440 16.64 -26.09 -8.91
N PRO A 441 16.14 -26.71 -9.99
CA PRO A 441 14.77 -26.46 -10.46
C PRO A 441 13.67 -26.73 -9.42
N GLU A 442 13.95 -27.52 -8.39
CA GLU A 442 13.00 -27.75 -7.29
C GLU A 442 12.84 -26.53 -6.38
N ILE A 443 13.88 -25.68 -6.29
CA ILE A 443 13.90 -24.44 -5.50
C ILE A 443 13.55 -23.24 -6.37
N ASP A 444 13.99 -23.25 -7.63
CA ASP A 444 13.79 -22.18 -8.61
C ASP A 444 13.29 -22.77 -9.94
N PRO A 445 11.98 -23.10 -10.04
CA PRO A 445 11.41 -23.70 -11.25
C PRO A 445 11.44 -22.76 -12.46
N THR A 446 11.28 -21.46 -12.22
CA THR A 446 11.27 -20.37 -13.22
C THR A 446 12.67 -19.97 -13.66
N ARG A 447 13.74 -20.47 -13.01
CA ARG A 447 15.13 -20.15 -13.32
C ARG A 447 15.48 -18.67 -13.13
N ASP A 448 14.81 -17.99 -12.23
CA ASP A 448 15.02 -16.57 -11.93
C ASP A 448 16.43 -16.30 -11.37
N LEU A 449 17.04 -17.28 -10.70
CA LEU A 449 18.43 -17.16 -10.22
C LEU A 449 19.43 -17.15 -11.38
N LEU A 450 19.13 -17.82 -12.51
CA LEU A 450 19.96 -17.75 -13.71
C LEU A 450 19.77 -16.43 -14.47
N TYR A 451 18.60 -15.82 -14.39
CA TYR A 451 18.40 -14.44 -14.84
C TYR A 451 19.28 -13.47 -14.04
N ALA A 452 19.29 -13.60 -12.71
CA ALA A 452 20.17 -12.82 -11.84
C ALA A 452 21.67 -13.12 -12.05
N GLU A 453 22.06 -14.38 -12.30
CA GLU A 453 23.44 -14.72 -12.69
C GLU A 453 23.83 -14.01 -13.98
N GLY A 454 22.95 -13.99 -14.99
CA GLY A 454 23.18 -13.26 -16.22
C GLY A 454 23.57 -11.80 -15.98
N PHE A 455 22.94 -11.15 -15.00
CA PHE A 455 23.27 -9.78 -14.60
C PHE A 455 24.66 -9.69 -13.98
N VAL A 456 24.99 -10.57 -13.02
CA VAL A 456 26.33 -10.62 -12.40
C VAL A 456 27.42 -10.82 -13.46
N ARG A 457 27.21 -11.75 -14.40
CA ARG A 457 28.15 -12.03 -15.50
C ARG A 457 28.29 -10.84 -16.44
N THR A 458 27.19 -10.13 -16.71
CA THR A 458 27.24 -8.91 -17.52
C THR A 458 28.06 -7.81 -16.83
N LEU A 459 27.91 -7.62 -15.52
CA LEU A 459 28.73 -6.68 -14.74
C LEU A 459 30.23 -7.02 -14.79
N LEU A 460 30.56 -8.31 -14.79
CA LEU A 460 31.94 -8.81 -14.88
C LEU A 460 32.53 -8.75 -16.30
N GLY A 461 31.71 -8.51 -17.32
CA GLY A 461 32.11 -8.60 -18.72
C GLY A 461 32.19 -10.03 -19.27
N ASP A 462 31.73 -11.03 -18.50
CA ASP A 462 31.69 -12.45 -18.88
C ASP A 462 30.52 -12.71 -19.87
N ARG A 463 30.56 -12.10 -21.06
CA ARG A 463 29.42 -12.06 -22.01
C ARG A 463 28.88 -13.44 -22.39
N GLU A 464 29.77 -14.40 -22.63
CA GLU A 464 29.39 -15.74 -23.04
C GLU A 464 28.63 -16.50 -21.93
N ASP A 465 29.09 -16.40 -20.69
CA ASP A 465 28.41 -16.97 -19.53
C ASP A 465 27.07 -16.29 -19.26
N ALA A 466 27.00 -14.97 -19.43
CA ALA A 466 25.75 -14.23 -19.30
C ALA A 466 24.69 -14.75 -20.30
N ILE A 467 25.07 -14.87 -21.58
CA ILE A 467 24.18 -15.38 -22.63
C ILE A 467 23.79 -16.84 -22.38
N ARG A 468 24.71 -17.69 -21.89
CA ARG A 468 24.39 -19.07 -21.48
C ARG A 468 23.33 -19.13 -20.39
N ALA A 469 23.48 -18.33 -19.33
CA ALA A 469 22.53 -18.30 -18.23
C ALA A 469 21.14 -17.82 -18.70
N LEU A 470 21.11 -16.73 -19.48
CA LEU A 470 19.88 -16.18 -20.06
C LEU A 470 19.19 -17.15 -21.03
N LYS A 471 19.95 -17.95 -21.78
CA LYS A 471 19.38 -18.98 -22.66
C LYS A 471 18.58 -20.01 -21.88
N VAL A 472 19.07 -20.45 -20.73
CA VAL A 472 18.34 -21.39 -19.86
C VAL A 472 17.08 -20.73 -19.31
N TYR A 473 17.18 -19.49 -18.81
CA TYR A 473 16.04 -18.72 -18.32
C TYR A 473 14.94 -18.53 -19.39
N LEU A 474 15.29 -18.06 -20.60
CA LEU A 474 14.34 -17.83 -21.70
C LEU A 474 13.85 -19.13 -22.36
N THR A 475 14.43 -20.28 -22.02
CA THR A 475 13.89 -21.59 -22.39
C THR A 475 12.80 -22.02 -21.39
N ALA A 476 12.98 -21.72 -20.11
CA ALA A 476 11.96 -21.94 -19.09
C ALA A 476 10.79 -20.95 -19.18
N ASN A 477 11.03 -19.72 -19.68
CA ASN A 477 10.04 -18.64 -19.77
C ASN A 477 9.96 -18.09 -21.21
N PRO A 478 9.43 -18.86 -22.18
CA PRO A 478 9.39 -18.46 -23.59
C PRO A 478 8.59 -17.19 -23.84
N GLU A 479 7.58 -16.90 -23.01
CA GLU A 479 6.74 -15.71 -23.09
C GLU A 479 7.50 -14.40 -22.78
N LYS A 480 8.65 -14.48 -22.10
CA LYS A 480 9.48 -13.31 -21.79
C LYS A 480 10.38 -12.84 -22.93
N ARG A 481 10.54 -13.65 -23.98
CA ARG A 481 11.46 -13.32 -25.10
C ARG A 481 11.09 -12.03 -25.82
N ALA A 482 9.80 -11.80 -26.06
CA ALA A 482 9.32 -10.58 -26.72
C ALA A 482 9.67 -9.32 -25.91
N ALA A 483 9.46 -9.35 -24.58
CA ALA A 483 9.82 -8.24 -23.71
C ALA A 483 11.33 -7.96 -23.72
N PHE A 484 12.16 -9.02 -23.72
CA PHE A 484 13.62 -8.89 -23.86
C PHE A 484 14.06 -8.31 -25.21
N ALA A 485 13.31 -8.58 -26.27
CA ALA A 485 13.58 -8.07 -27.62
C ALA A 485 13.29 -6.57 -27.73
N GLU A 486 12.16 -6.14 -27.18
CA GLU A 486 11.68 -4.76 -27.27
C GLU A 486 12.48 -3.83 -26.36
N GLU A 487 12.60 -4.17 -25.08
CA GLU A 487 13.27 -3.35 -24.08
C GLU A 487 14.13 -4.22 -23.15
N PRO A 488 15.38 -4.53 -23.54
CA PRO A 488 16.28 -5.26 -22.68
C PRO A 488 16.54 -4.43 -21.41
N THR A 489 16.33 -5.04 -20.25
CA THR A 489 16.53 -4.37 -18.95
C THR A 489 17.94 -3.79 -18.86
N TRP A 490 18.11 -2.73 -18.05
CA TRP A 490 19.41 -2.05 -17.96
C TRP A 490 20.56 -2.99 -17.54
N TRP A 491 20.24 -4.11 -16.87
CA TRP A 491 21.16 -5.18 -16.51
C TRP A 491 21.94 -5.73 -17.71
N PHE A 492 21.34 -5.77 -18.90
CA PHE A 492 21.90 -6.42 -20.08
C PHE A 492 22.31 -5.44 -21.19
N ARG A 493 22.38 -4.13 -20.92
CA ARG A 493 22.86 -3.15 -21.90
C ARG A 493 24.21 -3.52 -22.52
N GLY A 494 25.10 -4.12 -21.73
CA GLY A 494 26.42 -4.58 -22.19
C GLY A 494 26.40 -5.77 -23.16
N LEU A 495 25.23 -6.42 -23.38
CA LEU A 495 25.05 -7.55 -24.28
C LEU A 495 24.29 -7.19 -25.57
N GLN A 496 23.66 -6.01 -25.65
CA GLN A 496 22.76 -5.64 -26.76
C GLN A 496 23.44 -5.71 -28.14
N ASP A 497 24.73 -5.40 -28.21
CA ASP A 497 25.50 -5.45 -29.46
C ASP A 497 25.99 -6.87 -29.83
N ASP A 498 25.89 -7.85 -28.92
CA ASP A 498 26.33 -9.22 -29.16
C ASP A 498 25.34 -9.97 -30.07
N ALA A 499 25.82 -10.50 -31.19
CA ALA A 499 24.99 -11.20 -32.16
C ALA A 499 24.26 -12.41 -31.55
N ARG A 500 24.91 -13.13 -30.62
CA ARG A 500 24.33 -14.31 -29.95
C ARG A 500 23.20 -13.90 -29.01
N PHE A 501 23.31 -12.72 -28.39
CA PHE A 501 22.24 -12.18 -27.55
C PHE A 501 21.04 -11.76 -28.39
N ARG A 502 21.26 -11.06 -29.51
CA ARG A 502 20.19 -10.69 -30.46
C ARG A 502 19.46 -11.91 -31.05
N GLU A 503 20.21 -12.95 -31.40
CA GLU A 503 19.64 -14.24 -31.82
C GLU A 503 18.78 -14.87 -30.70
N LEU A 504 19.29 -14.87 -29.46
CA LEU A 504 18.58 -15.44 -28.31
C LEU A 504 17.24 -14.76 -28.03
N VAL A 505 17.18 -13.43 -28.14
CA VAL A 505 15.95 -12.66 -27.88
C VAL A 505 15.05 -12.51 -29.11
N GLY A 506 15.49 -12.99 -30.29
CA GLY A 506 14.69 -12.95 -31.51
C GLY A 506 14.71 -11.61 -32.25
N THR A 507 15.75 -10.78 -32.05
CA THR A 507 15.98 -9.52 -32.76
C THR A 507 17.00 -9.63 -33.90
N ALA A 508 17.40 -10.85 -34.25
CA ALA A 508 18.22 -11.09 -35.43
C ALA A 508 17.41 -10.76 -36.71
N GLN A 509 17.79 -9.67 -37.39
CA GLN A 509 17.45 -9.43 -38.79
C GLN A 509 18.42 -10.17 -39.70
#